data_AF-A0A4Z0B1Y4-F1
#
_entry.id   AF-A0A4Z0B1Y4-F1
#
_cell.length_a   1.000
_cell.length_b   1.000
_cell.length_c   1.000
_cell.angle_alpha   90.00
_cell.angle_beta   90.00
_cell.angle_gamma   90.00
#
_symmetry.space_group_name_H-M   'P 1'
#
loop_
_entity.id
_entity.type
_entity.pdbx_description
1 polymer ?
#
loop_
_entity_poly.entity_id
_entity_poly.type
_entity_poly.pdbx_seq_one_letter_code
_entity_poly.pdbx_strand_id
1 'polypeptide(L)'
;MCGLCGLLGEDLHWSDPLGDELPRRRERLRRIAAINQVLTVFRLKVEDFQGASYLLLGATGKQALASGLDQLWQAAETMLGRPLDPLDPQLLDHLEYNPL
;
A
#
# COMPACT_ATOMS: atom_id res chain seq x y z
N MET A 1 12.75 -14.41 -6.23
CA MET A 1 12.84 -15.77 -6.79
C MET A 1 12.37 -16.72 -5.70
N CYS A 2 11.23 -17.39 -5.90
CA CYS A 2 10.61 -18.49 -5.14
C CYS A 2 9.09 -18.36 -5.32
N GLY A 3 8.46 -19.27 -6.07
CA GLY A 3 7.02 -19.27 -6.34
C GLY A 3 6.14 -19.68 -5.15
N LEU A 4 6.73 -19.93 -3.97
CA LEU A 4 6.02 -20.42 -2.79
C LEU A 4 5.53 -19.29 -1.88
N CYS A 5 6.18 -18.11 -1.90
CA CYS A 5 5.79 -16.96 -1.06
C CYS A 5 4.39 -16.41 -1.39
N GLY A 6 3.88 -16.67 -2.59
CA GLY A 6 2.52 -16.28 -2.97
C GLY A 6 1.45 -17.28 -2.56
N LEU A 7 1.79 -18.54 -2.26
CA LEU A 7 0.87 -19.66 -2.06
C LEU A 7 0.38 -19.82 -0.61
N LEU A 8 1.07 -19.18 0.35
CA LEU A 8 0.84 -19.28 1.79
C LEU A 8 0.51 -17.91 2.43
N GLY A 9 -0.04 -16.97 1.66
CA GLY A 9 -0.45 -15.66 2.17
C GLY A 9 -1.64 -15.80 3.11
N GLU A 10 -1.50 -15.21 4.30
CA GLU A 10 -2.45 -15.13 5.42
C GLU A 10 -3.86 -14.69 5.03
N ASP A 11 -4.79 -14.93 5.96
CA ASP A 11 -6.23 -14.66 5.94
C ASP A 11 -6.70 -13.64 4.90
N LEU A 12 -7.62 -14.11 4.04
CA LEU A 12 -8.18 -13.38 2.91
C LEU A 12 -8.65 -11.96 3.34
N HIS A 13 -7.88 -10.94 2.96
CA HIS A 13 -8.23 -9.55 3.26
C HIS A 13 -9.32 -9.10 2.27
N TRP A 14 -10.29 -8.28 2.71
CA TRP A 14 -11.39 -7.81 1.83
C TRP A 14 -10.91 -7.04 0.59
N SER A 15 -9.69 -6.51 0.63
CA SER A 15 -9.05 -5.84 -0.52
C SER A 15 -8.40 -6.82 -1.50
N ASP A 16 -8.34 -8.11 -1.18
CA ASP A 16 -7.79 -9.14 -2.06
C ASP A 16 -8.75 -9.48 -3.19
N PRO A 17 -8.24 -9.60 -4.43
CA PRO A 17 -9.06 -10.02 -5.56
C PRO A 17 -9.64 -11.40 -5.25
N LEU A 18 -10.95 -11.53 -5.37
CA LEU A 18 -11.63 -12.81 -5.37
C LEU A 18 -11.31 -13.56 -6.68
N GLY A 19 -10.10 -14.10 -6.81
CA GLY A 19 -9.72 -14.95 -7.95
C GLY A 19 -8.27 -14.82 -8.43
N ASP A 20 -7.75 -15.92 -9.01
CA ASP A 20 -6.40 -16.06 -9.58
C ASP A 20 -6.29 -15.52 -11.04
N GLU A 21 -7.13 -14.56 -11.46
CA GLU A 21 -7.20 -14.09 -12.87
C GLU A 21 -5.93 -13.38 -13.37
N LEU A 22 -5.10 -12.88 -12.45
CA LEU A 22 -3.83 -12.21 -12.75
C LEU A 22 -2.70 -12.92 -12.04
N PRO A 23 -1.47 -12.95 -12.62
CA PRO A 23 -0.32 -13.39 -11.86
C PRO A 23 -0.23 -12.57 -10.57
N ARG A 24 -0.25 -13.21 -9.39
CA ARG A 24 -0.33 -12.53 -8.07
C ARG A 24 0.63 -11.36 -7.92
N ARG A 25 1.82 -11.45 -8.53
CA ARG A 25 2.81 -10.37 -8.60
C ARG A 25 2.32 -9.13 -9.36
N ARG A 26 1.65 -9.28 -10.49
CA ARG A 26 1.11 -8.15 -11.28
C ARG A 26 0.05 -7.41 -10.49
N GLU A 27 -0.84 -8.16 -9.83
CA GLU A 27 -1.89 -7.56 -9.02
C GLU A 27 -1.34 -6.85 -7.79
N ARG A 28 -0.34 -7.44 -7.14
CA ARG A 28 0.40 -6.78 -6.06
C ARG A 28 1.01 -5.44 -6.49
N LEU A 29 1.64 -5.39 -7.67
CA LEU A 29 2.22 -4.15 -8.18
C LEU A 29 1.14 -3.10 -8.53
N ARG A 30 -0.01 -3.53 -9.06
CA ARG A 30 -1.16 -2.63 -9.29
C ARG A 30 -1.68 -2.05 -7.98
N ARG A 31 -1.83 -2.87 -6.94
CA ARG A 31 -2.25 -2.39 -5.61
C ARG A 31 -1.23 -1.41 -5.03
N ILE A 32 0.07 -1.69 -5.13
CA ILE A 32 1.11 -0.74 -4.69
C ILE A 32 1.00 0.58 -5.46
N ALA A 33 0.74 0.55 -6.77
CA ALA A 33 0.55 1.77 -7.55
C ALA A 33 -0.66 2.59 -7.06
N ALA A 34 -1.80 1.94 -6.81
CA ALA A 34 -2.99 2.58 -6.25
C ALA A 34 -2.75 3.18 -4.86
N ILE A 35 -2.10 2.43 -3.96
CA ILE A 35 -1.71 2.91 -2.63
C ILE A 35 -0.79 4.15 -2.74
N ASN A 36 0.19 4.12 -3.64
CA ASN A 36 1.14 5.22 -3.81
C ASN A 36 0.50 6.49 -4.37
N GLN A 37 -0.59 6.41 -5.14
CA GLN A 37 -1.33 7.61 -5.52
C GLN A 37 -1.88 8.36 -4.32
N VAL A 38 -2.38 7.63 -3.32
CA VAL A 38 -2.89 8.24 -2.09
C VAL A 38 -1.74 8.75 -1.21
N LEU A 39 -0.74 7.90 -0.96
CA LEU A 39 0.33 8.21 0.00
C LEU A 39 1.30 9.32 -0.46
N THR A 40 1.41 9.57 -1.76
CA THR A 40 2.30 10.61 -2.30
C THR A 40 1.93 12.00 -1.79
N VAL A 41 0.63 12.30 -1.62
CA VAL A 41 0.14 13.57 -1.06
C VAL A 41 0.71 13.83 0.34
N PHE A 42 0.94 12.76 1.09
CA PHE A 42 1.48 12.80 2.45
C PHE A 42 3.01 12.65 2.52
N ARG A 43 3.71 12.68 1.37
CA ARG A 43 5.16 12.44 1.26
C ARG A 43 5.59 11.08 1.81
N LEU A 44 4.72 10.10 1.65
CA LEU A 44 4.96 8.69 1.96
C LEU A 44 5.02 7.89 0.66
N LYS A 45 5.76 6.78 0.67
CA LYS A 45 5.85 5.84 -0.44
C LYS A 45 5.84 4.42 0.08
N VAL A 46 5.26 3.51 -0.67
CA VAL A 46 5.23 2.08 -0.40
C VAL A 46 5.93 1.31 -1.51
N GLU A 47 6.72 0.31 -1.10
CA GLU A 47 7.40 -0.62 -1.98
C GLU A 47 7.08 -2.08 -1.61
N ASP A 48 7.30 -2.99 -2.57
CA ASP A 48 7.17 -4.42 -2.34
C ASP A 48 8.33 -4.94 -1.48
N PHE A 49 8.00 -5.60 -0.37
CA PHE A 49 8.98 -6.28 0.46
C PHE A 49 8.78 -7.79 0.37
N GLN A 50 9.69 -8.44 -0.35
CA GLN A 50 9.77 -9.89 -0.52
C GLN A 50 8.48 -10.56 -1.03
N GLY A 51 7.61 -9.82 -1.73
CA GLY A 51 6.37 -10.35 -2.30
C GLY A 51 5.25 -10.60 -1.28
N ALA A 52 5.47 -10.30 0.01
CA ALA A 52 4.51 -10.55 1.08
C ALA A 52 4.11 -9.25 1.80
N SER A 53 5.08 -8.43 2.20
CA SER A 53 4.85 -7.24 3.04
C SER A 53 5.03 -5.93 2.27
N TYR A 54 4.51 -4.85 2.81
CA TYR A 54 4.72 -3.48 2.36
C TYR A 54 5.87 -2.86 3.14
N LEU A 55 6.82 -2.23 2.45
CA LEU A 55 7.79 -1.34 3.06
C LEU A 55 7.31 0.10 2.89
N LEU A 56 6.92 0.74 3.98
CA LEU A 56 6.54 2.15 4.03
C LEU A 56 7.79 3.00 4.25
N LEU A 57 7.96 4.03 3.42
CA LEU A 57 9.09 4.94 3.39
C LEU A 57 8.60 6.37 3.61
N GLY A 58 9.22 7.10 4.53
CA GLY A 58 8.98 8.52 4.76
C GLY A 58 10.08 9.41 4.21
N ALA A 59 9.74 10.67 3.92
CA ALA A 59 10.70 11.67 3.40
C ALA A 59 11.90 11.96 4.33
N THR A 60 11.79 11.63 5.63
CA THR A 60 12.86 11.82 6.63
C THR A 60 13.75 10.59 6.82
N GLY A 61 13.59 9.56 5.98
CA GLY A 61 14.33 8.30 6.07
C GLY A 61 13.77 7.30 7.08
N LYS A 62 12.72 7.65 7.84
CA LYS A 62 11.97 6.69 8.66
C LYS A 62 11.31 5.65 7.76
N GLN A 63 11.26 4.40 8.22
CA GLN A 63 10.66 3.28 7.49
C GLN A 63 9.87 2.37 8.44
N ALA A 64 8.86 1.68 7.91
CA ALA A 64 8.09 0.68 8.65
C ALA A 64 7.70 -0.48 7.73
N LEU A 65 7.64 -1.70 8.28
CA LEU A 65 7.10 -2.88 7.59
C LEU A 65 5.63 -3.06 7.99
N ALA A 66 4.80 -3.44 7.02
CA ALA A 66 3.40 -3.78 7.24
C ALA A 66 3.02 -5.04 6.45
N SER A 67 2.37 -6.01 7.09
CA SER A 67 1.93 -7.26 6.45
C SER A 67 0.65 -7.11 5.62
N GLY A 68 -0.13 -6.05 5.84
CA GLY A 68 -1.41 -5.81 5.18
C GLY A 68 -1.78 -4.33 5.10
N LEU A 69 -2.93 -4.03 4.48
CA LEU A 69 -3.39 -2.66 4.27
C LEU A 69 -3.73 -1.95 5.58
N ASP A 70 -4.37 -2.65 6.53
CA ASP A 70 -4.73 -2.08 7.83
C ASP A 70 -3.48 -1.65 8.62
N GLN A 71 -2.49 -2.54 8.74
CA GLN A 71 -1.23 -2.23 9.42
C GLN A 71 -0.44 -1.13 8.69
N LEU A 72 -0.51 -1.10 7.35
CA LEU A 72 0.11 -0.05 6.55
C LEU A 72 -0.49 1.32 6.87
N TRP A 73 -1.81 1.41 7.00
CA TRP A 73 -2.50 2.66 7.34
C TRP A 73 -2.11 3.15 8.74
N GLN A 74 -2.13 2.26 9.72
CA GLN A 74 -1.70 2.57 11.09
C GLN A 74 -0.24 3.04 11.15
N ALA A 75 0.64 2.40 10.38
CA ALA A 75 2.04 2.80 10.28
C ALA A 75 2.19 4.19 9.64
N ALA A 76 1.40 4.50 8.61
CA ALA A 76 1.38 5.81 7.97
C ALA A 76 0.95 6.91 8.95
N GLU A 77 -0.14 6.71 9.68
CA GLU A 77 -0.62 7.66 10.70
C GLU A 77 0.42 7.88 11.80
N THR A 78 1.06 6.80 12.25
CA THR A 78 2.15 6.86 13.25
C THR A 78 3.34 7.66 12.73
N MET A 79 3.74 7.46 11.46
CA MET A 79 4.86 8.20 10.86
C MET A 79 4.54 9.68 10.63
N LEU A 80 3.28 10.00 10.31
CA LEU A 80 2.80 11.37 10.13
C LEU A 80 2.52 12.09 11.45
N GLY A 81 2.27 11.34 12.53
CA GLY A 81 1.87 11.88 13.83
C GLY A 81 0.46 12.46 13.84
N ARG A 82 -0.38 12.08 12.86
CA ARG A 82 -1.77 12.52 12.71
C ARG A 82 -2.59 11.47 11.96
N PRO A 83 -3.92 11.42 12.14
CA PRO A 83 -4.79 10.56 11.34
C PRO A 83 -4.68 10.87 9.85
N LEU A 84 -4.88 9.85 9.03
CA LEU A 84 -4.92 9.98 7.58
C LEU A 84 -6.38 10.03 7.16
N ASP A 85 -6.86 11.24 6.84
CA ASP A 85 -8.23 11.46 6.41
C ASP A 85 -8.42 11.01 4.95
N PRO A 86 -9.23 9.97 4.67
CA PRO A 86 -9.48 9.51 3.30
C PRO A 86 -10.31 10.51 2.48
N LEU A 87 -10.93 11.50 3.12
CA LEU A 87 -11.72 12.55 2.49
C LEU A 87 -11.02 13.92 2.55
N ASP A 88 -9.71 13.95 2.80
CA ASP A 88 -8.93 15.18 2.76
C ASP A 88 -9.10 15.88 1.40
N PRO A 89 -9.55 17.14 1.34
CA PRO A 89 -9.76 17.84 0.08
C PRO A 89 -8.52 17.86 -0.83
N GLN A 90 -7.32 17.98 -0.27
CA GLN A 90 -6.08 17.94 -1.03
C GLN A 90 -5.85 16.58 -1.69
N LEU A 91 -6.23 15.50 -0.99
CA LEU A 91 -6.17 14.15 -1.54
C LEU A 91 -7.20 13.98 -2.67
N LEU A 92 -8.45 14.42 -2.46
CA LEU A 92 -9.49 14.31 -3.47
C LEU A 92 -9.13 15.08 -4.74
N ASP A 93 -8.67 16.33 -4.60
CA ASP A 93 -8.17 17.13 -5.72
C ASP A 93 -7.03 16.41 -6.44
N HIS A 94 -6.06 15.86 -5.71
CA HIS A 94 -4.93 15.14 -6.30
C HIS A 94 -5.39 13.94 -7.16
N LEU A 95 -6.35 13.15 -6.66
CA LEU A 95 -6.89 11.98 -7.36
C LEU A 95 -7.71 12.36 -8.59
N GLU A 96 -8.47 13.47 -8.53
CA GLU A 96 -9.23 13.96 -9.68
C GLU A 96 -8.32 14.40 -10.83
N TYR A 97 -7.20 15.06 -10.51
CA TYR A 97 -6.24 15.51 -11.52
C TYR A 97 -5.21 14.45 -11.96
N ASN A 98 -5.07 13.32 -11.24
CA ASN A 98 -4.10 12.26 -11.54
C ASN A 98 -4.71 10.84 -11.45
N PRO A 99 -5.61 10.47 -12.38
CA PRO A 99 -6.18 9.12 -12.42
C PRO A 99 -5.13 8.03 -12.72
N LEU A 100 -5.37 6.78 -12.24
CA LEU A 100 -4.56 5.56 -12.48
C LEU A 100 -4.39 5.19 -13.95
#